data_AF-A0A151J7W2-F1
#
_entry.id   AF-A0A151J7W2-F1
#
_cell.length_a   1.000
_cell.length_b   1.000
_cell.length_c   1.000
_cell.angle_alpha   90.00
_cell.angle_beta   90.00
_cell.angle_gamma   90.00
#
_symmetry.space_group_name_H-M   'P 1'
#
loop_
_entity.id
_entity.type
_entity.pdbx_description
1 polymer ?
#
loop_
_entity_poly.entity_id
_entity_poly.type
_entity_poly.pdbx_seq_one_letter_code
_entity_poly.pdbx_strand_id
1 'polypeptide(L)' 'MCEVIVLFNGYSKNLGDGKMDANCTCTLIIGPKLIIVDTMTAWDRERLIEGILNKIH' A
#
# COMPACT_ATOMS: atom_id res chain seq x y z
N MET A 1 7.94 -1.68 -20.83
CA MET A 1 6.87 -2.41 -20.13
C MET A 1 7.02 -2.10 -18.66
N CYS A 2 5.93 -1.90 -17.93
CA CYS A 2 5.98 -1.68 -16.48
C CYS A 2 5.41 -2.91 -15.77
N GLU A 3 5.97 -3.23 -14.62
CA GLU A 3 5.42 -4.19 -13.69
C GLU A 3 4.54 -3.45 -12.67
N VAL A 4 3.36 -4.00 -12.37
CA VAL A 4 2.41 -3.42 -11.41
C VAL A 4 2.21 -4.43 -10.29
N ILE A 5 2.57 -4.03 -9.07
CA ILE A 5 2.57 -4.88 -7.88
C ILE A 5 1.66 -4.26 -6.84
N VAL A 6 0.62 -4.98 -6.44
CA VAL A 6 -0.14 -4.61 -5.24
C VAL A 6 0.68 -4.98 -4.02
N LEU A 7 1.23 -3.97 -3.32
CA LEU A 7 2.00 -4.19 -2.09
C LEU A 7 1.06 -4.60 -0.95
N PHE A 8 -0.06 -3.90 -0.81
CA PHE A 8 -1.05 -4.14 0.23
C PHE A 8 -2.45 -3.95 -0.33
N ASN A 9 -3.32 -4.94 -0.12
CA ASN A 9 -4.74 -4.81 -0.45
C ASN A 9 -5.43 -3.89 0.55
N GLY A 10 -6.19 -2.93 0.04
CA GLY A 10 -7.07 -2.10 0.85
C GLY A 10 -8.20 -2.92 1.46
N TYR A 11 -8.79 -2.37 2.52
CA TYR A 11 -9.93 -2.97 3.19
C TYR A 11 -10.79 -1.89 3.84
N SER A 12 -12.04 -2.27 4.15
CA SER A 12 -12.97 -1.46 4.94
C SER A 12 -13.80 -2.41 5.80
N LYS A 13 -13.66 -2.29 7.12
CA LYS A 13 -14.33 -3.15 8.11
C LYS A 13 -15.16 -2.28 9.05
N ASN A 14 -16.47 -2.50 9.04
CA ASN A 14 -17.35 -1.87 10.01
C ASN A 14 -17.12 -2.52 11.38
N LEU A 15 -16.79 -1.70 12.39
CA LEU A 15 -16.54 -2.16 13.75
C LEU A 15 -17.75 -1.98 14.68
N GLY A 16 -18.88 -1.47 14.17
CA GLY A 16 -20.03 -1.05 14.97
C GLY A 16 -19.89 0.39 15.49
N ASP A 17 -20.97 0.92 16.06
CA ASP A 17 -21.01 2.23 16.71
C ASP A 17 -20.48 3.40 15.86
N GLY A 18 -20.72 3.33 14.55
CA GLY A 18 -20.26 4.35 13.59
C GLY A 18 -18.75 4.35 13.32
N LYS A 19 -18.01 3.35 13.81
CA LYS A 19 -16.57 3.22 13.62
C LYS A 19 -16.24 2.35 12.41
N MET A 20 -15.18 2.73 11.71
CA MET A 20 -14.64 2.01 10.57
C MET A 20 -13.15 1.80 10.79
N ASP A 21 -12.70 0.57 10.57
CA ASP A 21 -11.29 0.25 10.37
C ASP A 21 -11.05 0.05 8.88
N ALA A 22 -10.29 0.96 8.28
CA ALA A 22 -10.09 0.98 6.84
C ALA A 22 -8.68 1.42 6.47
N ASN A 23 -8.21 0.90 5.36
CA ASN A 23 -6.96 1.32 4.74
C ASN A 23 -7.07 1.22 3.22
N CYS A 24 -6.31 2.02 2.49
CA CYS A 24 -6.32 2.00 1.03
C CYS A 24 -5.42 0.87 0.49
N THR A 25 -5.60 0.55 -0.80
CA THR A 25 -4.65 -0.31 -1.52
C THR A 25 -3.39 0.49 -1.81
N CYS A 26 -2.22 -0.09 -1.56
CA CYS A 26 -0.94 0.50 -1.95
C CYS A 26 -0.35 -0.29 -3.11
N THR A 27 0.04 0.41 -4.17
CA THR A 27 0.57 -0.20 -5.40
C THR A 27 1.93 0.37 -5.73
N LEU A 28 2.87 -0.51 -6.10
CA LEU A 28 4.17 -0.18 -6.63
C LEU A 28 4.17 -0.43 -8.14
N ILE A 29 4.61 0.57 -8.90
CA ILE A 29 4.81 0.46 -10.34
C ILE A 29 6.31 0.55 -10.62
N ILE A 30 6.87 -0.51 -11.18
CA ILE A 30 8.28 -0.62 -11.53
C ILE A 30 8.41 -0.47 -13.04
N GLY A 31 9.16 0.54 -13.46
CA GLY A 31 9.45 0.85 -14.86
C GLY A 31 10.64 1.81 -14.95
N PRO A 32 10.70 2.69 -15.96
CA PRO A 32 11.76 3.70 -16.07
C PRO A 32 11.87 4.64 -14.86
N LYS A 33 10.78 4.76 -14.10
CA LYS A 33 10.72 5.40 -12.79
C LYS A 33 10.09 4.41 -11.82
N LEU A 34 10.54 4.48 -10.58
CA LEU A 34 9.87 3.83 -9.47
C LEU A 34 8.73 4.73 -8.98
N ILE A 35 7.50 4.24 -9.04
CA ILE A 35 6.31 5.02 -8.70
C ILE A 35 5.53 4.27 -7.62
N ILE A 36 5.15 5.00 -6.58
CA ILE A 36 4.20 4.54 -5.56
C ILE A 36 2.87 5.26 -5.76
N VAL A 37 1.77 4.51 -5.70
CA VAL A 37 0.40 5.03 -5.77
C VAL A 37 -0.29 4.68 -4.45
N ASP A 38 -0.76 5.74 -3.77
CA ASP A 38 -1.21 5.76 -2.38
C ASP A 38 -0.16 5.28 -1.36
N THR A 39 -0.35 5.63 -0.08
CA THR A 39 0.65 5.35 0.97
C THR A 39 0.04 4.89 2.29
N MET A 40 -1.18 4.34 2.26
CA MET A 40 -1.87 3.83 3.45
C MET A 40 -2.01 4.92 4.53
N THR A 41 -2.02 4.55 5.82
CA THR A 41 -2.10 5.48 6.93
C THR A 41 -0.71 5.86 7.46
N ALA A 42 -0.62 6.93 8.25
CA ALA A 42 0.64 7.36 8.87
C ALA A 42 1.28 6.27 9.77
N TRP A 43 0.49 5.32 10.28
CA TRP A 43 0.93 4.23 11.15
C TRP A 43 1.60 3.08 10.37
N ASP A 44 1.46 3.04 9.05
CA ASP A 44 1.98 1.96 8.20
C ASP A 44 3.40 2.23 7.69
N ARG A 45 4.09 3.26 8.20
CA ARG A 45 5.39 3.71 7.69
C ARG A 45 6.41 2.58 7.55
N GLU A 46 6.68 1.83 8.62
CA GLU A 46 7.70 0.78 8.64
C GLU A 46 7.32 -0.36 7.68
N ARG A 47 6.05 -0.76 7.71
CA ARG A 47 5.49 -1.78 6.82
C ARG A 47 5.62 -1.39 5.34
N LEU A 48 5.38 -0.12 5.04
CA LEU A 48 5.49 0.40 3.67
C LEU A 48 6.94 0.37 3.18
N ILE A 49 7.90 0.83 4.00
CA ILE A 49 9.32 0.78 3.68
C ILE A 49 9.77 -0.67 3.42
N GLU A 50 9.42 -1.59 4.30
CA GLU A 50 9.75 -3.01 4.15
C GLU A 50 9.14 -3.62 2.88
N GLY A 51 7.86 -3.35 2.62
CA GLY A 51 7.15 -3.83 1.43
C GLY A 51 7.78 -3.35 0.13
N ILE A 52 8.25 -2.10 0.08
CA ILE A 52 8.94 -1.53 -1.08
C ILE A 52 10.31 -2.19 -1.27
N LEU A 53 11.13 -2.28 -0.22
CA LEU A 53 12.48 -2.85 -0.29
C LEU A 53 12.48 -4.33 -0.71
N ASN A 54 11.45 -5.09 -0.32
CA ASN A 54 11.30 -6.49 -0.71
C ASN A 54 10.88 -6.72 -2.17
N LYS A 55 10.57 -5.65 -2.93
CA LYS A 55 10.11 -5.73 -4.34
C LYS A 55 11.05 -5.08 -5.33
N ILE A 56 12.04 -4.33 -4.86
CA ILE A 56 13.04 -3.68 -5.71
C ILE A 56 14.33 -4.49 -5.56
N HIS A 57 14.66 -5.24 -6.60
CA HIS A 57 15.89 -6.00 -6.73
C HIS A 57 16.61 -5.59 -8.02
#